data_AF-A0A1G9MNP5-F1
#
_entry.id   AF-A0A1G9MNP5-F1
#
_cell.length_a   1.000
_cell.length_b   1.000
_cell.length_c   1.000
_cell.angle_alpha   90.00
_cell.angle_beta   90.00
_cell.angle_gamma   90.00
#
_symmetry.space_group_name_H-M   'P 1'
#
loop_
_entity.id
_entity.type
_entity.pdbx_description
1 polymer ?
#
loop_
_entity_poly.entity_id
_entity_poly.type
_entity_poly.pdbx_seq_one_letter_code
_entity_poly.pdbx_strand_id
1 'polypeptide(L)' 'MEVFLTGEWHIFDPRNNKPRFARILIARGRDAADVPLTQTFGENTLTGFKVWTDELA' A
#
# COMPACT_ATOMS: atom_id res chain seq x y z
N MET A 1 4.13 -5.78 2.60
CA MET A 1 5.56 -5.59 2.91
C MET A 1 6.34 -6.25 1.80
N GLU A 2 7.56 -5.81 1.55
CA GLU A 2 8.48 -6.52 0.68
C GLU A 2 9.71 -6.88 1.49
N VAL A 3 10.28 -8.05 1.22
CA VAL A 3 11.54 -8.51 1.82
C VAL A 3 12.55 -8.74 0.69
N PHE A 4 13.79 -8.31 0.89
CA PHE A 4 14.84 -8.55 -0.10
C PHE A 4 15.50 -9.89 0.17
N LEU A 5 15.33 -10.84 -0.74
CA LEU A 5 15.89 -12.19 -0.64
C LEU A 5 16.55 -12.53 -1.97
N THR A 6 17.72 -13.17 -1.93
CA THR A 6 18.41 -13.70 -3.13
C THR A 6 18.62 -12.69 -4.28
N GLY A 7 18.73 -11.40 -3.97
CA GLY A 7 18.95 -10.36 -4.99
C GLY A 7 17.67 -9.69 -5.51
N GLU A 8 16.49 -10.07 -5.01
CA GLU A 8 15.21 -9.57 -5.48
C GLU A 8 14.25 -9.20 -4.34
N TRP A 9 13.29 -8.32 -4.64
CA TRP A 9 12.22 -7.95 -3.70
C TRP A 9 11.04 -8.91 -3.83
N HIS A 10 10.65 -9.55 -2.73
CA HIS A 10 9.52 -10.46 -2.65
C HIS A 10 8.37 -9.86 -1.85
N ILE A 11 7.15 -9.91 -2.39
CA ILE A 11 5.94 -9.45 -1.68
C ILE A 11 5.61 -10.43 -0.55
N PHE A 12 5.44 -9.89 0.66
CA PHE A 12 5.05 -10.63 1.85
C PHE A 12 3.88 -9.93 2.57
N ASP A 13 2.86 -10.71 2.94
CA ASP A 13 1.74 -10.29 3.80
C ASP A 13 1.77 -11.10 5.11
N PRO A 14 2.48 -10.61 6.15
CA PRO A 14 2.59 -11.32 7.42
C PRO A 14 1.26 -11.39 8.18
N ARG A 15 0.27 -10.56 7.83
CA ARG A 15 -1.00 -10.48 8.55
C ARG A 15 -1.92 -11.64 8.21
N ASN A 16 -1.96 -12.01 6.93
CA ASN A 16 -2.92 -13.00 6.43
C ASN A 16 -2.25 -14.27 5.89
N ASN A 17 -0.94 -14.23 5.62
CA ASN A 17 -0.13 -15.35 5.10
C ASN A 17 -0.81 -16.15 3.98
N LYS A 18 -1.49 -15.45 3.05
CA LYS A 18 -2.17 -16.04 1.89
C LYS A 18 -1.84 -15.23 0.63
N PRO A 19 -1.57 -15.88 -0.52
CA PRO A 19 -1.42 -15.19 -1.80
C PRO A 19 -2.68 -14.38 -2.14
N ARG A 20 -2.50 -13.14 -2.60
CA ARG A 20 -3.58 -12.28 -3.10
C ARG A 20 -3.28 -11.90 -4.56
N PHE A 21 -4.19 -12.22 -5.48
CA PHE A 21 -3.96 -12.13 -6.92
C PHE A 21 -4.30 -10.78 -7.57
N ALA A 22 -4.87 -9.82 -6.82
CA ALA A 22 -5.30 -8.52 -7.35
C ALA A 22 -4.71 -7.33 -6.56
N ARG A 23 -3.45 -7.44 -6.14
CA ARG A 23 -2.77 -6.34 -5.44
C ARG A 23 -2.20 -5.33 -6.43
N ILE A 24 -2.75 -4.12 -6.42
CA ILE A 24 -2.20 -2.98 -7.16
C ILE A 24 -1.21 -2.25 -6.25
N LEU A 25 0.06 -2.20 -6.64
CA LEU A 25 1.09 -1.47 -5.89
C LEU A 25 0.93 0.03 -6.14
N ILE A 26 0.72 0.81 -5.08
CA ILE A 26 0.63 2.28 -5.15
C ILE A 26 2.00 2.93 -4.94
N ALA A 27 2.72 2.54 -3.88
CA ALA A 27 4.00 3.14 -3.52
C ALA A 27 4.87 2.18 -2.67
N ARG A 28 6.17 2.48 -2.58
CA ARG A 28 7.17 1.80 -1.74
C ARG A 28 7.90 2.81 -0.85
N GLY A 29 8.13 2.45 0.40
CA GLY A 29 8.84 3.26 1.40
C GLY A 29 9.30 2.37 2.56
N ARG A 30 10.09 2.91 3.49
CA ARG A 30 10.55 2.16 4.67
C ARG A 30 9.37 1.81 5.57
N ASP A 31 8.45 2.76 5.73
CA ASP A 31 7.21 2.60 6.48
C ASP A 31 6.13 3.58 5.97
N ALA A 32 5.05 3.74 6.73
CA ALA A 32 3.93 4.61 6.37
C ALA A 32 4.27 6.10 6.34
N ALA A 33 5.38 6.55 6.94
CA ALA A 33 5.80 7.95 6.90
C ALA A 33 6.37 8.35 5.53
N ASP A 34 6.99 7.40 4.81
CA ASP A 34 7.49 7.64 3.45
C ASP A 34 6.37 7.56 2.39
N VAL A 35 5.26 6.88 2.68
CA VAL A 35 4.14 6.66 1.75
C VAL A 35 2.77 6.98 2.36
N PRO A 36 2.57 8.20 2.88
CA PRO A 36 1.28 8.59 3.43
C PRO A 36 0.22 8.66 2.33
N LEU A 37 -0.99 8.19 2.64
CA LEU A 37 -2.15 8.42 1.77
C LEU A 37 -2.48 9.92 1.68
N THR A 38 -2.40 10.62 2.81
CA THR A 38 -2.59 12.07 2.92
C THR A 38 -1.54 12.63 3.88
N GLN A 39 -0.88 13.71 3.49
CA GLN A 39 0.07 14.44 4.33
C GLN A 39 -0.36 15.91 4.43
N THR A 40 -0.67 16.38 5.63
CA THR A 40 -1.22 17.72 5.87
C THR A 40 -0.35 18.53 6.82
N PHE A 41 -0.26 19.83 6.57
CA PHE A 41 0.40 20.80 7.45
C PHE A 41 -0.61 21.90 7.79
N GLY A 42 -1.06 21.96 9.05
CA GLY A 42 -2.21 22.78 9.48
C GLY A 42 -3.47 21.96 9.71
N GLU A 43 -4.57 22.62 10.11
CA GLU A 43 -5.83 21.94 10.43
C GLU A 43 -6.47 21.31 9.18
N ASN A 44 -6.81 20.03 9.28
CA ASN A 44 -7.52 19.29 8.24
C ASN A 44 -8.49 18.29 8.88
N THR A 45 -9.72 18.23 8.38
CA THR A 45 -10.70 17.19 8.75
C THR A 45 -11.07 16.39 7.52
N LEU A 46 -10.77 15.09 7.53
CA LEU A 46 -11.21 14.16 6.50
C LEU A 46 -12.71 13.90 6.67
N THR A 47 -13.54 14.41 5.75
CA THR A 47 -15.01 14.26 5.80
C THR A 47 -15.53 13.05 5.02
N GLY A 48 -14.70 12.45 4.17
CA GLY A 48 -15.08 11.28 3.38
C GLY A 48 -13.88 10.58 2.77
N PHE A 49 -13.97 9.26 2.64
CA PHE A 49 -12.94 8.43 2.03
C PHE A 49 -13.59 7.30 1.22
N LYS A 50 -13.28 7.20 -0.06
CA LYS A 50 -13.80 6.17 -0.97
C LYS A 50 -12.64 5.57 -1.76
N VAL A 51 -12.55 4.24 -1.76
CA VAL A 51 -11.60 3.45 -2.57
C VAL A 51 -12.42 2.59 -3.51
N TRP A 52 -12.07 2.59 -4.80
CA TRP A 52 -12.68 1.75 -5.81
C TRP A 52 -11.62 1.25 -6.77
N THR A 53 -11.91 0.15 -7.45
CA THR A 53 -11.12 -0.39 -8.54
C THR A 53 -12.08 -1.09 -9.48
N ASP A 54 -11.83 -0.98 -10.78
CA ASP A 54 -12.63 -1.61 -11.82
C ASP A 54 -11.79 -2.69 -12.51
N GLU A 55 -12.46 -3.77 -12.95
CA GLU A 55 -11.87 -4.71 -13.90
C GLU A 55 -11.89 -4.08 -15.30
N LEU A 56 -10.77 -4.16 -16.03
CA LEU A 56 -10.71 -3.69 -17.41
C LEU A 56 -11.01 -4.87 -18.34
N ALA A 57 -11.88 -4.64 -19.34
CA ALA A 57 -12.23 -5.59 -20.39
C ALA A 57 -11.14 -5.73 -21.45
#